data_AF-B4P2U9-F1
#
_entry.id   AF-B4P2U9-F1
#
_cell.length_a   1.000
_cell.length_b   1.000
_cell.length_c   1.000
_cell.angle_alpha   90.00
_cell.angle_beta   90.00
_cell.angle_gamma   90.00
#
_symmetry.space_group_name_H-M   'P 1'
#
loop_
_entity.id
_entity.type
_entity.pdbx_description
1 polymer ?
#
loop_
_entity_poly.entity_id
_entity_poly.type
_entity_poly.pdbx_seq_one_letter_code
_entity_poly.pdbx_strand_id
1 'polypeptide(L)'
;MSGYQVPTARVTSSERRGFEVSIDDEPGISLFAFHGSLNKRIADLNDQTWAADIIGKDKDGRWTYTNRDVELKDGDVIYYWTTVRYNGRDYHRMNQSAGF
;
A
#
# COMPACT_ATOMS: atom_id res chain seq x y z
N MET A 1 -4.52 14.87 21.96
CA MET A 1 -4.98 13.54 21.50
C MET A 1 -4.23 13.22 20.22
N SER A 2 -3.42 12.17 20.19
CA SER A 2 -2.84 11.66 18.95
C SER A 2 -3.92 10.87 18.21
N GLY A 3 -4.24 11.26 16.97
CA GLY A 3 -5.17 10.50 16.12
C GLY A 3 -4.58 9.14 15.71
N TYR A 4 -5.43 8.27 15.16
CA TYR A 4 -5.03 6.97 14.60
C TYR A 4 -3.85 7.11 13.65
N GLN A 5 -2.90 6.18 13.73
CA GLN A 5 -1.70 6.14 12.91
C GLN A 5 -1.80 4.97 11.95
N VAL A 6 -1.74 5.27 10.65
CA VAL A 6 -1.75 4.22 9.64
C VAL A 6 -0.48 3.37 9.74
N PRO A 7 -0.61 2.03 9.84
CA PRO A 7 0.53 1.13 9.97
C PRO A 7 1.46 1.21 8.75
N THR A 8 2.74 0.90 8.96
CA THR A 8 3.68 0.72 7.86
C THR A 8 3.27 -0.52 7.07
N ALA A 9 3.07 -0.37 5.77
CA ALA A 9 2.71 -1.51 4.92
C ALA A 9 3.91 -2.43 4.69
N ARG A 10 3.65 -3.74 4.70
CA ARG A 10 4.60 -4.76 4.26
C ARG A 10 4.55 -4.85 2.74
N VAL A 11 5.71 -4.69 2.10
CA VAL A 11 5.87 -4.81 0.66
C VAL A 11 6.72 -6.05 0.35
N THR A 12 6.23 -6.95 -0.48
CA THR A 12 6.92 -8.21 -0.82
C THR A 12 6.77 -8.55 -2.30
N SER A 13 7.74 -9.26 -2.88
CA SER A 13 7.65 -9.84 -4.22
C SER A 13 8.02 -11.32 -4.16
N SER A 14 7.22 -12.17 -4.80
CA SER A 14 7.56 -13.57 -5.05
C SER A 14 8.05 -13.70 -6.49
N GLU A 15 9.29 -14.14 -6.69
CA GLU A 15 9.80 -14.57 -8.01
C GLU A 15 9.93 -13.48 -9.09
N ARG A 16 10.30 -12.23 -8.70
CA ARG A 16 10.55 -11.07 -9.58
C ARG A 16 9.36 -10.60 -10.43
N ARG A 17 8.25 -11.33 -10.42
CA ARG A 17 7.01 -10.95 -11.09
C ARG A 17 5.96 -10.55 -10.04
N GLY A 18 5.60 -9.28 -10.10
CA GLY A 18 4.60 -8.69 -9.25
C GLY A 18 5.10 -8.33 -7.86
N PHE A 19 4.21 -7.72 -7.10
CA PHE A 19 4.40 -7.40 -5.70
C PHE A 19 3.07 -7.38 -4.96
N GLU A 20 3.16 -7.55 -3.66
CA GLU A 20 2.06 -7.39 -2.72
C GLU A 20 2.39 -6.24 -1.76
N VAL A 21 1.35 -5.48 -1.41
CA VAL A 21 1.40 -4.46 -0.36
C VAL A 21 0.29 -4.78 0.63
N SER A 22 0.64 -5.01 1.89
CA SER A 22 -0.32 -5.45 2.90
C SER A 22 -0.16 -4.75 4.24
N ILE A 23 -1.27 -4.66 4.98
CA ILE A 23 -1.31 -4.33 6.41
C ILE A 23 -2.10 -5.41 7.14
N ASP A 24 -1.78 -5.64 8.41
CA ASP A 24 -2.61 -6.47 9.27
C ASP A 24 -3.93 -5.76 9.57
N ASP A 25 -5.02 -6.51 9.65
CA ASP A 25 -6.32 -5.99 10.07
C ASP A 25 -6.33 -5.64 11.57
N GLU A 26 -7.12 -4.65 11.93
CA GLU A 26 -7.46 -4.35 13.32
C GLU A 26 -8.92 -3.87 13.44
N PRO A 27 -9.56 -4.08 14.62
CA PRO A 27 -10.94 -3.64 14.83
C PRO A 27 -11.11 -2.15 14.56
N GLY A 28 -12.00 -1.83 13.62
CA GLY A 28 -12.31 -0.46 13.21
C GLY A 28 -11.83 -0.11 11.80
N ILE A 29 -10.93 -0.89 11.21
CA ILE A 29 -10.60 -0.74 9.78
C ILE A 29 -11.78 -1.22 8.93
N SER A 30 -12.18 -0.39 7.96
CA SER A 30 -13.21 -0.74 6.98
C SER A 30 -12.77 -0.58 5.52
N LEU A 31 -11.60 0.01 5.28
CA LEU A 31 -11.00 0.15 3.96
C LEU A 31 -9.49 0.34 4.09
N PHE A 32 -8.75 -0.24 3.15
CA PHE A 32 -7.35 0.06 2.89
C PHE A 32 -7.22 0.52 1.43
N ALA A 33 -6.48 1.59 1.17
CA ALA A 33 -6.14 2.00 -0.19
C ALA A 33 -4.63 2.09 -0.37
N PHE A 34 -4.17 1.67 -1.54
CA PHE A 34 -2.78 1.76 -1.96
C PHE A 34 -2.66 2.66 -3.18
N HIS A 35 -1.67 3.55 -3.13
CA HIS A 35 -1.29 4.43 -4.23
C HIS A 35 0.22 4.36 -4.43
N GLY A 36 0.68 3.99 -5.62
CA GLY A 36 2.10 3.72 -5.84
C GLY A 36 2.60 4.03 -7.25
N SER A 37 3.92 4.12 -7.39
CA SER A 37 4.62 4.22 -8.66
C SER A 37 5.98 3.53 -8.58
N LEU A 38 6.47 3.00 -9.72
CA LEU A 38 7.79 2.39 -9.85
C LEU A 38 8.82 3.45 -10.23
N ASN A 39 9.90 3.56 -9.45
CA ASN A 39 11.06 4.42 -9.72
C ASN A 39 10.76 5.91 -9.90
N LYS A 40 9.53 6.34 -9.65
CA LYS A 40 9.09 7.74 -9.70
C LYS A 40 8.48 8.12 -8.36
N ARG A 41 9.03 9.16 -7.73
CA ARG A 41 8.45 9.75 -6.51
C ARG A 41 7.08 10.35 -6.81
N ILE A 42 6.16 10.23 -5.86
CA ILE A 42 4.83 10.83 -5.93
C ILE A 42 4.90 12.20 -5.24
N ALA A 43 4.99 13.27 -6.02
CA ALA A 43 4.92 14.63 -5.50
C ALA A 43 3.51 15.21 -5.62
N ASP A 44 2.79 14.79 -6.66
CA ASP A 44 1.38 15.10 -6.92
C ASP A 44 0.56 13.80 -7.05
N LEU A 45 -0.75 13.85 -6.77
CA LEU A 45 -1.62 12.68 -6.90
C LEU A 45 -1.65 12.12 -8.33
N ASN A 46 -1.36 12.94 -9.34
CA ASN A 46 -1.25 12.52 -10.75
C ASN A 46 0.04 11.74 -11.05
N ASP A 47 1.01 11.71 -10.13
CA ASP A 47 2.26 10.95 -10.32
C ASP A 47 2.10 9.46 -10.06
N GLN A 48 1.02 9.04 -9.40
CA GLN A 48 0.79 7.63 -9.06
C GLN A 48 0.42 6.82 -10.30
N THR A 49 1.02 5.63 -10.43
CA THR A 49 0.74 4.68 -11.51
C THR A 49 -0.34 3.69 -11.12
N TRP A 50 -0.40 3.32 -9.85
CA TRP A 50 -1.40 2.43 -9.29
C TRP A 50 -2.19 3.16 -8.22
N ALA A 51 -3.50 2.96 -8.22
CA ALA A 51 -4.42 3.42 -7.21
C ALA A 51 -5.52 2.36 -7.08
N ALA A 52 -5.69 1.80 -5.89
CA ALA A 52 -6.68 0.76 -5.66
C ALA A 52 -7.23 0.83 -4.24
N ASP A 53 -8.54 0.69 -4.14
CA ASP A 53 -9.24 0.44 -2.88
C ASP A 53 -9.37 -1.08 -2.67
N ILE A 54 -9.05 -1.51 -1.46
CA ILE A 54 -9.11 -2.91 -1.02
C ILE A 54 -10.26 -2.99 -0.03
N ILE A 55 -11.30 -3.73 -0.41
CA ILE A 55 -12.53 -3.91 0.37
C ILE A 55 -12.55 -5.33 0.91
N GLY A 56 -12.33 -5.45 2.22
CA GLY A 56 -12.22 -6.72 2.91
C GLY A 56 -10.78 -7.23 2.99
N LYS A 57 -10.56 -8.05 4.01
CA LYS A 57 -9.29 -8.74 4.26
C LYS A 57 -9.22 -10.07 3.53
N ASP A 58 -8.00 -10.51 3.26
CA ASP A 58 -7.71 -11.84 2.76
C ASP A 58 -7.92 -12.93 3.84
N LYS A 59 -7.71 -14.19 3.45
CA LYS A 59 -7.87 -15.36 4.32
C LYS A 59 -6.91 -15.36 5.52
N ASP A 60 -5.80 -14.64 5.44
CA ASP A 60 -4.78 -14.54 6.48
C ASP A 60 -5.01 -13.31 7.36
N GLY A 61 -6.12 -12.59 7.17
CA GLY A 61 -6.50 -11.44 7.96
C GLY A 61 -5.77 -10.15 7.58
N ARG A 62 -5.23 -10.05 6.36
CA ARG A 62 -4.53 -8.87 5.88
C ARG A 62 -5.32 -8.12 4.82
N TRP A 63 -5.18 -6.81 4.77
CA TRP A 63 -5.66 -5.99 3.67
C TRP A 63 -4.56 -5.95 2.62
N THR A 64 -4.75 -6.61 1.49
CA THR A 64 -3.66 -6.87 0.53
C THR A 64 -4.00 -6.32 -0.86
N TYR A 65 -3.17 -5.41 -1.35
CA TYR A 65 -3.08 -5.08 -2.77
C TYR A 65 -2.10 -6.04 -3.45
N THR A 66 -2.48 -6.59 -4.60
CA THR A 66 -1.62 -7.46 -5.40
C THR A 66 -1.50 -6.92 -6.83
N ASN A 67 -0.27 -6.69 -7.28
CA ASN A 67 0.05 -6.42 -8.68
C ASN A 67 0.81 -7.62 -9.25
N ARG A 68 0.34 -8.21 -10.36
CA ARG A 68 0.97 -9.39 -10.99
C ARG A 68 1.65 -9.08 -12.32
N ASP A 69 1.53 -7.83 -12.78
CA ASP A 69 1.88 -7.42 -14.13
C ASP A 69 3.27 -6.78 -14.19
N VAL A 70 3.71 -6.17 -13.08
CA VAL A 70 5.01 -5.51 -13.00
C VAL A 70 6.13 -6.55 -12.85
N GLU A 71 7.16 -6.43 -13.67
CA GLU A 71 8.42 -7.16 -13.48
C GLU A 71 9.40 -6.26 -12.72
N LEU A 72 9.79 -6.68 -11.52
CA LEU A 72 10.71 -5.92 -10.65
C LEU A 72 12.14 -6.35 -10.87
N LYS A 73 13.05 -5.38 -10.90
CA LYS A 73 14.49 -5.56 -11.05
C LYS A 73 15.23 -5.17 -9.78
N ASP A 74 16.41 -5.75 -9.60
CA ASP A 74 17.30 -5.38 -8.50
C ASP A 74 17.63 -3.87 -8.60
N GLY A 75 17.38 -3.15 -7.52
CA GLY A 75 17.53 -1.69 -7.44
C GLY A 75 16.26 -0.89 -7.72
N ASP A 76 15.16 -1.53 -8.15
CA ASP A 76 13.87 -0.85 -8.30
C ASP A 76 13.32 -0.40 -6.94
N VAL A 77 12.64 0.74 -6.95
CA VAL A 77 11.99 1.32 -5.78
C VAL A 77 10.52 1.60 -6.08
N ILE A 78 9.64 1.02 -5.28
CA ILE A 78 8.23 1.42 -5.25
C ILE A 78 8.11 2.61 -4.31
N TYR A 79 7.66 3.75 -4.82
CA TYR A 79 7.26 4.91 -4.02
C TYR A 79 5.76 4.90 -3.84
N TYR A 80 5.28 5.11 -2.62
CA TYR A 80 3.86 4.93 -2.32
C TYR A 80 3.37 5.74 -1.11
N TRP A 81 2.05 5.79 -1.00
CA TRP A 81 1.32 6.20 0.19
C TRP A 81 0.09 5.31 0.38
N THR A 82 -0.41 5.23 1.61
CA THR A 82 -1.57 4.39 1.93
C THR A 82 -2.64 5.17 2.67
N THR A 83 -3.89 4.73 2.50
CA THR A 83 -5.04 5.19 3.27
C THR A 83 -5.60 4.04 4.08
N VAL A 84 -5.99 4.31 5.31
CA VAL A 84 -6.84 3.42 6.11
C VAL A 84 -8.07 4.18 6.57
N ARG A 85 -9.25 3.63 6.29
CA ARG A 85 -10.48 4.10 6.91
C ARG A 85 -10.64 3.42 8.26
N TYR A 86 -10.42 4.17 9.32
CA TYR A 86 -10.53 3.71 10.70
C TYR A 86 -11.71 4.39 11.39
N ASN A 87 -12.66 3.60 11.88
CA ASN A 87 -13.90 4.07 12.52
C ASN A 87 -14.63 5.15 11.68
N GLY A 88 -14.68 4.94 10.36
CA GLY A 88 -15.37 5.83 9.41
C GLY A 88 -14.59 7.09 9.01
N ARG A 89 -13.35 7.28 9.46
CA ARG A 89 -12.48 8.39 9.07
C ARG A 89 -11.25 7.90 8.32
N ASP A 90 -10.85 8.62 7.28
CA ASP A 90 -9.64 8.33 6.52
C ASP A 90 -8.41 8.92 7.19
N TYR A 91 -7.37 8.10 7.26
CA TYR A 91 -6.03 8.46 7.73
C TYR A 91 -5.03 8.03 6.67
N HIS A 92 -3.90 8.74 6.57
CA HIS A 92 -2.92 8.51 5.52
C HIS A 92 -1.52 8.29 6.07
N ARG A 93 -0.75 7.44 5.40
CA ARG A 93 0.71 7.33 5.57
C ARG A 93 1.40 7.75 4.28
N MET A 94 1.97 8.95 4.28
CA MET A 94 2.57 9.57 3.09
C MET A 94 4.05 9.21 2.94
N ASN A 95 4.61 9.44 1.75
CA ASN A 95 6.05 9.44 1.46
C ASN A 95 6.78 8.14 1.85
N GLN A 96 6.16 6.99 1.59
CA GLN A 96 6.79 5.69 1.84
C GLN A 96 7.55 5.20 0.60
N SER A 97 8.50 4.29 0.82
CA SER A 97 9.21 3.61 -0.26
C SER A 97 9.65 2.20 0.14
N ALA A 98 9.70 1.29 -0.82
CA ALA A 98 10.25 -0.06 -0.65
C ALA A 98 11.17 -0.39 -1.84
N GLY A 99 12.39 -0.83 -1.55
CA GLY A 99 13.36 -1.27 -2.57
C GLY A 99 13.33 -2.79 -2.77
N PHE A 100 13.72 -3.24 -3.96
CA PHE A 100 13.82 -4.64 -4.36
C PHE A 100 15.23 -5.00 -4.83
#